data_AF-A0A1H5L2F4-F1
#
_entry.id   AF-A0A1H5L2F4-F1
#
_cell.length_a   1.000
_cell.length_b   1.000
_cell.length_c   1.000
_cell.angle_alpha   90.00
_cell.angle_beta   90.00
_cell.angle_gamma   90.00
#
_symmetry.space_group_name_H-M   'P 1'
#
loop_
_entity.id
_entity.type
_entity.pdbx_description
1 polymer ?
#
loop_
_entity_poly.entity_id
_entity_poly.type
_entity_poly.pdbx_seq_one_letter_code
_entity_poly.pdbx_strand_id
1 'polypeptide(L)'
;MTKRIFTNKQSFFWLVVLVFVNAAILAVVASYNVSMSHDRKMLRTQEPLLIEGADGDEYFYALPAGVTLYYDKRFSEGHDRYIVYLNHKGAIAHEDVPMRPEYRGNFISPLWVSNIDPEILKKNFKRAPLSREDVAAAIKSNEITRDDLVDIIRSLPD
;
A
#
# COMPACT_ATOMS: atom_id res chain seq x y z
N MET A 1 -54.05 18.76 49.58
CA MET A 1 -53.50 19.05 48.23
C MET A 1 -52.19 19.78 48.42
N THR A 2 -51.04 19.10 48.27
CA THR A 2 -49.73 19.77 48.38
C THR A 2 -48.74 19.08 47.47
N LYS A 3 -48.56 19.61 46.25
CA LYS A 3 -47.52 19.16 45.30
C LYS A 3 -46.17 19.63 45.82
N ARG A 4 -45.39 18.71 46.40
CA ARG A 4 -43.98 18.93 46.73
C ARG A 4 -43.18 18.80 45.43
N ILE A 5 -42.78 19.94 44.85
CA ILE A 5 -41.86 20.00 43.71
C ILE A 5 -40.47 19.66 44.25
N PHE A 6 -40.16 18.36 44.32
CA PHE A 6 -38.83 17.86 44.58
C PHE A 6 -38.15 17.54 43.24
N THR A 7 -36.83 17.73 43.19
CA THR A 7 -35.89 17.33 42.12
C THR A 7 -35.81 18.22 40.87
N ASN A 8 -34.99 19.28 40.93
CA ASN A 8 -34.51 19.99 39.73
C ASN A 8 -32.97 20.07 39.69
N LYS A 9 -32.32 20.32 40.83
CA LYS A 9 -30.85 20.41 40.90
C LYS A 9 -30.13 19.09 40.64
N GLN A 10 -30.68 17.97 41.12
CA GLN A 10 -30.08 16.65 40.96
C GLN A 10 -30.23 16.12 39.51
N SER A 11 -31.40 16.33 38.90
CA SER A 11 -31.63 15.98 37.48
C SER A 11 -30.78 16.83 36.55
N PHE A 12 -30.60 18.12 36.85
CA PHE A 12 -29.68 19.00 36.12
C PHE A 12 -28.23 18.53 36.26
N PHE A 13 -27.80 18.14 37.46
CA PHE A 13 -26.46 17.59 37.68
C PHE A 13 -26.21 16.33 36.85
N TRP A 14 -27.16 15.39 36.81
CA TRP A 14 -27.05 14.18 35.99
C TRP A 14 -27.00 14.46 34.49
N LEU A 15 -27.77 15.44 34.00
CA LEU A 15 -27.70 15.87 32.60
C LEU A 15 -26.31 16.43 32.25
N VAL A 16 -25.74 17.27 33.12
CA VAL A 16 -24.39 17.81 32.92
C VAL A 16 -23.35 16.70 32.87
N VAL A 17 -23.39 15.75 33.81
CA VAL A 17 -22.50 14.58 33.83
C VAL A 17 -22.62 13.77 32.54
N LEU A 18 -23.85 13.52 32.08
CA LEU A 18 -24.10 12.74 30.87
C LEU A 18 -23.55 13.43 29.62
N VAL A 19 -23.66 14.77 29.53
CA VAL A 19 -23.04 15.55 28.44
C VAL A 19 -21.52 15.45 28.50
N PHE A 20 -20.90 15.58 29.67
CA PHE A 20 -19.44 15.45 29.80
C PHE A 20 -18.94 14.06 29.45
N VAL A 21 -19.65 13.01 29.85
CA VAL A 21 -19.30 11.62 29.47
C VAL A 21 -19.39 11.43 27.96
N ASN A 22 -20.45 11.92 27.31
CA ASN A 22 -20.58 11.83 25.85
C ASN A 22 -19.51 12.66 25.13
N ALA A 23 -19.19 13.85 25.63
CA ALA A 23 -18.11 14.67 25.08
C ALA A 23 -16.75 13.98 25.23
N ALA A 24 -16.49 13.31 26.35
CA ALA A 24 -15.27 12.54 26.57
C ALA A 24 -15.19 11.33 25.63
N ILE A 25 -16.28 10.57 25.46
CA ILE A 25 -16.35 9.46 24.50
C ILE A 25 -16.12 9.97 23.08
N LEU A 26 -16.77 11.06 22.69
CA LEU A 26 -16.59 11.67 21.37
C LEU A 26 -15.14 12.13 21.16
N ALA A 27 -14.51 12.74 22.17
CA ALA A 27 -13.12 13.16 22.10
C ALA A 27 -12.16 11.97 21.95
N VAL A 28 -12.43 10.85 22.63
CA VAL A 28 -11.67 9.60 22.48
C VAL A 28 -11.87 9.01 21.09
N VAL A 29 -13.11 8.91 20.60
CA VAL A 29 -13.38 8.41 19.25
C VAL A 29 -12.76 9.31 18.18
N ALA A 30 -12.81 10.63 18.37
CA ALA A 30 -12.20 11.59 17.47
C ALA A 30 -10.67 11.48 17.48
N SER A 31 -10.03 11.32 18.64
CA SER A 31 -8.57 11.18 18.72
C SER A 31 -8.06 9.88 18.09
N TYR A 32 -8.82 8.78 18.19
CA TYR A 32 -8.52 7.55 17.46
C TYR A 32 -8.66 7.70 15.93
N ASN A 33 -9.59 8.54 15.45
CA ASN A 33 -9.81 8.74 14.01
C ASN A 33 -8.94 9.85 13.38
N VAL A 34 -8.54 10.86 14.15
CA VAL A 34 -7.77 12.04 13.66
C VAL A 34 -6.28 11.73 13.44
N SER A 35 -5.77 10.58 13.90
CA SER A 35 -4.39 10.16 13.65
C SER A 35 -4.09 9.80 12.18
N MET A 36 -5.09 9.69 11.31
CA MET A 36 -4.88 9.60 9.86
C MET A 36 -4.89 11.01 9.26
N SER A 37 -3.73 11.65 9.05
CA SER A 37 -3.53 12.42 7.80
C SER A 37 -2.17 13.09 7.57
N HIS A 38 -1.28 13.35 8.54
CA HIS A 38 -0.13 14.23 8.25
C HIS A 38 1.28 13.71 8.59
N ASP A 39 1.43 12.64 9.37
CA ASP A 39 2.75 12.13 9.81
C ASP A 39 3.20 10.83 9.14
N ARG A 40 2.52 10.42 8.07
CA ARG A 40 2.85 9.14 7.42
C ARG A 40 4.18 9.27 6.69
N LYS A 41 5.24 8.61 7.20
CA LYS A 41 6.57 8.61 6.58
C LYS A 41 6.48 8.16 5.12
N MET A 42 7.06 8.95 4.23
CA MET A 42 7.09 8.68 2.79
C MET A 42 8.53 8.41 2.34
N LEU A 43 8.70 7.41 1.48
CA LEU A 43 9.98 7.08 0.87
C LEU A 43 9.82 7.10 -0.64
N ARG A 44 10.75 7.73 -1.35
CA ARG A 44 10.84 7.66 -2.81
C ARG A 44 11.90 6.62 -3.17
N THR A 45 11.53 5.60 -3.94
CA THR A 45 12.50 4.60 -4.41
C THR A 45 13.53 5.26 -5.31
N GLN A 46 14.82 5.00 -5.07
CA GLN A 46 15.91 5.45 -5.94
C GLN A 46 16.29 4.36 -6.95
N GLU A 47 16.00 3.12 -6.61
CA GLU A 47 16.27 1.92 -7.40
C GLU A 47 14.97 1.13 -7.59
N PRO A 48 14.87 0.29 -8.63
CA PRO A 48 13.74 -0.60 -8.78
C PRO A 48 13.73 -1.67 -7.68
N LEU A 49 12.54 -2.13 -7.32
CA LEU A 49 12.35 -3.20 -6.34
C LEU A 49 11.70 -4.42 -7.01
N LEU A 50 11.99 -5.62 -6.53
CA LEU A 50 11.37 -6.86 -6.99
C LEU A 50 10.13 -7.16 -6.16
N ILE A 51 8.99 -7.27 -6.82
CA ILE A 51 7.74 -7.76 -6.26
C ILE A 51 7.69 -9.26 -6.52
N GLU A 52 7.58 -10.05 -5.46
CA GLU A 52 7.31 -11.49 -5.55
C GLU A 52 5.89 -11.71 -6.04
N GLY A 53 5.71 -12.69 -6.93
CA GLY A 53 4.39 -13.01 -7.44
C GLY A 53 3.43 -13.53 -6.37
N ALA A 54 2.14 -13.42 -6.68
CA ALA A 54 1.10 -13.84 -5.76
C ALA A 54 1.15 -15.36 -5.58
N ASP A 55 0.84 -15.84 -4.37
CA ASP A 55 0.72 -17.26 -4.04
C ASP A 55 1.96 -18.13 -4.36
N GLY A 56 3.14 -17.51 -4.41
CA GLY A 56 4.40 -18.22 -4.67
C GLY A 56 4.59 -18.61 -6.14
N ASP A 57 3.97 -17.87 -7.07
CA ASP A 57 4.33 -17.97 -8.48
C ASP A 57 5.85 -17.73 -8.69
N GLU A 58 6.45 -18.37 -9.70
CA GLU A 58 7.89 -18.24 -9.97
C GLU A 58 8.26 -16.91 -10.67
N TYR A 59 7.29 -16.02 -10.89
CA TYR A 59 7.48 -14.77 -11.58
C TYR A 59 7.82 -13.65 -10.61
N PHE A 60 8.70 -12.77 -11.08
CA PHE A 60 9.05 -11.54 -10.38
C PHE A 60 8.64 -10.36 -11.22
N TYR A 61 8.00 -9.39 -10.58
CA TYR A 61 7.59 -8.14 -11.20
C TYR A 61 8.47 -7.01 -10.67
N ALA A 62 8.65 -5.95 -11.46
CA ALA A 62 9.48 -4.82 -11.04
C ALA A 62 8.60 -3.64 -10.63
N LEU A 63 8.79 -3.15 -9.41
CA LEU A 63 8.36 -1.81 -9.03
C LEU A 63 9.43 -0.83 -9.54
N PRO A 64 9.09 0.13 -10.41
CA PRO A 64 10.09 1.04 -10.94
C PRO A 64 10.70 1.94 -9.86
N ALA A 65 11.89 2.46 -10.16
CA ALA A 65 12.47 3.56 -9.40
C ALA A 65 11.57 4.81 -9.50
N GLY A 66 11.63 5.67 -8.50
CA GLY A 66 10.78 6.85 -8.43
C GLY A 66 9.32 6.54 -8.09
N VAL A 67 9.02 5.47 -7.36
CA VAL A 67 7.71 5.24 -6.76
C VAL A 67 7.72 5.75 -5.32
N THR A 68 6.62 6.40 -4.89
CA THR A 68 6.47 6.84 -3.51
C THR A 68 5.79 5.74 -2.69
N LEU A 69 6.50 5.22 -1.69
CA LEU A 69 6.01 4.27 -0.70
C LEU A 69 5.52 5.03 0.54
N TYR A 70 4.29 4.77 0.95
CA TYR A 70 3.70 5.35 2.15
C TYR A 70 3.79 4.35 3.29
N TYR A 71 4.55 4.64 4.32
CA TYR A 71 4.73 3.75 5.47
C TYR A 71 3.39 3.46 6.16
N ASP A 72 3.04 2.19 6.32
CA ASP A 72 1.82 1.78 7.02
C ASP A 72 2.13 1.35 8.46
N LYS A 73 2.92 0.29 8.62
CA LYS A 73 3.30 -0.21 9.95
C LYS A 73 4.55 -1.10 9.91
N ARG A 74 5.20 -1.21 11.06
CA ARG A 74 6.27 -2.17 11.36
C ARG A 74 5.69 -3.39 12.05
N PHE A 75 6.17 -4.57 11.67
CA PHE A 75 5.86 -5.84 12.31
C PHE A 75 6.97 -6.25 13.28
N SER A 76 6.61 -6.99 14.34
CA SER A 76 7.56 -7.56 15.31
C SER A 76 8.56 -8.53 14.67
N GLU A 77 8.18 -9.12 13.56
CA GLU A 77 8.91 -10.07 12.73
C GLU A 77 10.02 -9.41 11.92
N GLY A 78 10.20 -8.09 12.03
CA GLY A 78 11.34 -7.35 11.49
C GLY A 78 11.12 -6.71 10.12
N HIS A 79 9.93 -6.85 9.54
CA HIS A 79 9.58 -6.24 8.24
C HIS A 79 8.60 -5.08 8.38
N ASP A 80 8.61 -4.21 7.36
CA ASP A 80 7.72 -3.08 7.22
C ASP A 80 6.70 -3.34 6.14
N ARG A 81 5.48 -2.80 6.33
CA ARG A 81 4.49 -2.70 5.27
C ARG A 81 4.36 -1.28 4.80
N TYR A 82 4.31 -1.14 3.48
CA TYR A 82 4.11 0.11 2.79
C TYR A 82 2.86 0.02 1.92
N ILE A 83 2.24 1.17 1.67
CA ILE A 83 1.12 1.34 0.74
C ILE A 83 1.65 2.03 -0.51
N VAL A 84 1.24 1.52 -1.68
CA VAL A 84 1.45 2.16 -2.98
C VAL A 84 0.08 2.47 -3.57
N TYR A 85 -0.12 3.70 -4.02
CA TYR A 85 -1.36 4.09 -4.70
C TYR A 85 -1.17 3.95 -6.21
N LEU A 86 -2.10 3.24 -6.85
CA LEU A 86 -2.13 3.04 -8.28
C LEU A 86 -3.43 3.62 -8.83
N ASN A 87 -3.33 4.38 -9.91
CA ASN A 87 -4.49 4.85 -10.65
C ASN A 87 -4.75 3.89 -11.82
N HIS A 88 -5.97 3.40 -11.94
CA HIS A 88 -6.41 2.55 -13.05
C HIS A 88 -7.49 3.28 -13.87
N LYS A 89 -7.46 3.11 -15.20
CA LYS A 89 -8.49 3.61 -16.11
C LYS A 89 -9.18 2.44 -16.80
N GLY A 90 -10.51 2.33 -16.67
CA GLY A 90 -11.31 1.31 -17.33
C GLY A 90 -11.74 0.17 -16.39
N ALA A 91 -12.18 -0.94 -16.97
CA ALA A 91 -12.62 -2.13 -16.23
C ALA A 91 -11.44 -3.08 -15.96
N ILE A 92 -11.38 -3.62 -14.75
CA ILE A 92 -10.39 -4.65 -14.35
C ILE A 92 -11.08 -6.01 -14.45
N ALA A 93 -10.44 -6.98 -15.10
CA ALA A 93 -10.85 -8.38 -15.00
C ALA A 93 -10.54 -8.86 -13.57
N HIS A 94 -11.56 -9.30 -12.84
CA HIS A 94 -11.46 -9.63 -11.43
C HIS A 94 -12.29 -10.88 -11.09
N GLU A 95 -11.91 -11.51 -9.99
CA GLU A 95 -12.73 -12.47 -9.28
C GLU A 95 -13.16 -11.84 -7.94
N ASP A 96 -14.39 -12.12 -7.52
CA ASP A 96 -14.88 -11.64 -6.23
C ASP A 96 -14.24 -12.42 -5.09
N VAL A 97 -13.64 -11.70 -4.15
CA VAL A 97 -13.14 -12.29 -2.89
C VAL A 97 -14.19 -12.07 -1.80
N PRO A 98 -15.00 -13.08 -1.44
CA PRO A 98 -16.09 -12.92 -0.49
C PRO A 98 -15.56 -12.67 0.92
N MET A 99 -16.24 -11.81 1.66
CA MET A 99 -15.83 -11.47 3.01
C MET A 99 -16.13 -12.62 3.98
N ARG A 100 -15.08 -13.13 4.64
CA ARG A 100 -15.19 -14.20 5.65
C ARG A 100 -15.20 -13.62 7.07
N PRO A 101 -15.88 -14.28 8.03
CA PRO A 101 -15.84 -13.88 9.44
C PRO A 101 -14.41 -13.74 9.99
N GLU A 102 -13.49 -14.62 9.56
CA GLU A 102 -12.08 -14.58 9.98
C GLU A 102 -11.38 -13.26 9.63
N TYR A 103 -11.82 -12.58 8.57
CA TYR A 103 -11.18 -11.35 8.09
C TYR A 103 -11.57 -10.11 8.91
N ARG A 104 -12.56 -10.20 9.81
CA ARG A 104 -12.98 -9.13 10.73
C ARG A 104 -13.17 -7.76 10.06
N GLY A 105 -13.67 -7.75 8.83
CA GLY A 105 -13.89 -6.51 8.07
C GLY A 105 -12.65 -5.92 7.40
N ASN A 106 -11.48 -6.55 7.49
CA ASN A 106 -10.24 -6.07 6.86
C ASN A 106 -9.37 -7.23 6.36
N PHE A 107 -9.55 -7.63 5.10
CA PHE A 107 -8.68 -8.60 4.43
C PHE A 107 -7.52 -7.86 3.75
N ILE A 108 -6.29 -8.16 4.16
CA ILE A 108 -5.07 -7.61 3.55
C ILE A 108 -4.19 -8.78 3.13
N SER A 109 -3.96 -8.91 1.83
CA SER A 109 -3.02 -9.85 1.24
C SER A 109 -1.87 -9.07 0.59
N PRO A 110 -0.79 -8.74 1.33
CA PRO A 110 0.32 -7.94 0.81
C PRO A 110 1.24 -8.80 -0.06
N LEU A 111 1.77 -8.22 -1.14
CA LEU A 111 2.87 -8.80 -1.90
C LEU A 111 4.21 -8.46 -1.24
N TRP A 112 5.16 -9.39 -1.30
CA TRP A 112 6.51 -9.18 -0.80
C TRP A 112 7.32 -8.38 -1.80
N VAL A 113 8.14 -7.46 -1.27
CA VAL A 113 9.01 -6.63 -2.08
C VAL A 113 10.42 -6.70 -1.51
N SER A 114 11.41 -6.91 -2.37
CA SER A 114 12.82 -6.99 -2.02
C SER A 114 13.67 -6.06 -2.89
N ASN A 115 14.84 -5.70 -2.39
CA ASN A 115 15.83 -4.99 -3.19
C ASN A 115 16.35 -5.91 -4.30
N ILE A 116 16.71 -5.29 -5.42
CA ILE A 116 17.37 -6.01 -6.50
C ILE A 116 18.81 -6.33 -6.09
N ASP A 117 19.10 -7.62 -5.92
CA ASP A 117 20.48 -8.09 -5.79
C ASP A 117 21.07 -8.33 -7.21
N PRO A 118 22.19 -7.66 -7.58
CA PRO A 118 22.85 -7.85 -8.87
C PRO A 118 23.20 -9.31 -9.20
N GLU A 119 23.48 -10.14 -8.19
CA GLU A 119 23.75 -11.57 -8.39
C GLU A 119 22.47 -12.36 -8.67
N ILE A 120 21.37 -12.00 -7.99
CA ILE A 120 20.04 -12.57 -8.23
C ILE A 120 19.51 -12.14 -9.61
N LEU A 121 19.76 -10.91 -10.05
CA LEU A 121 19.46 -10.48 -11.43
C LEU A 121 20.12 -11.38 -12.46
N LYS A 122 21.42 -11.67 -12.34
CA LYS A 122 22.13 -12.55 -13.29
C LYS A 122 21.54 -13.96 -13.34
N LYS A 123 21.00 -14.45 -12.22
CA LYS A 123 20.36 -15.77 -12.11
C LYS A 123 18.91 -15.77 -12.62
N ASN A 124 18.17 -14.70 -12.35
CA ASN A 124 16.75 -14.57 -12.67
C ASN A 124 16.50 -14.00 -14.08
N PHE A 125 17.43 -13.25 -14.68
CA PHE A 125 17.35 -12.88 -16.10
C PHE A 125 17.46 -14.08 -17.05
N LYS A 126 17.99 -15.22 -16.59
CA LYS A 126 17.84 -16.49 -17.33
C LYS A 126 16.40 -17.01 -17.37
N ARG A 127 15.52 -16.48 -16.50
CA ARG A 127 14.10 -16.84 -16.34
C ARG A 127 13.15 -15.64 -16.56
N ALA A 128 13.68 -14.45 -16.84
CA ALA A 128 12.87 -13.29 -17.17
C ALA A 128 12.17 -13.51 -18.52
N PRO A 129 10.92 -13.03 -18.70
CA PRO A 129 10.12 -13.27 -19.89
C PRO A 129 10.54 -12.36 -21.06
N LEU A 130 11.79 -11.92 -21.09
CA LEU A 130 12.34 -11.13 -22.17
C LEU A 130 13.23 -12.03 -23.00
N SER A 131 12.59 -12.92 -23.75
CA SER A 131 13.27 -13.58 -24.86
C SER A 131 13.77 -12.51 -25.83
N ARG A 132 14.74 -12.87 -26.68
CA ARG A 132 15.24 -11.95 -27.72
C ARG A 132 14.08 -11.42 -28.57
N GLU A 133 13.06 -12.26 -28.73
CA GLU A 133 11.84 -12.02 -29.46
C GLU A 133 10.92 -11.01 -28.75
N ASP A 134 10.77 -11.11 -27.42
CA ASP A 134 9.96 -10.16 -26.62
C ASP A 134 10.60 -8.78 -26.56
N VAL A 135 11.94 -8.73 -26.43
CA VAL A 135 12.71 -7.49 -26.50
C VAL A 135 12.57 -6.87 -27.89
N ALA A 136 12.71 -7.67 -28.96
CA ALA A 136 12.52 -7.20 -30.32
C ALA A 136 11.08 -6.71 -30.59
N ALA A 137 10.07 -7.37 -30.02
CA ALA A 137 8.67 -6.96 -30.14
C ALA A 137 8.39 -5.64 -29.43
N ALA A 138 8.89 -5.47 -28.19
CA ALA A 138 8.75 -4.24 -27.42
C ALA A 138 9.46 -3.04 -28.08
N ILE A 139 10.64 -3.28 -28.65
CA ILE A 139 11.39 -2.29 -29.43
C ILE A 139 10.60 -1.89 -30.68
N LYS A 140 10.06 -2.88 -31.41
CA LYS A 140 9.26 -2.65 -32.62
C LYS A 140 7.98 -1.88 -32.35
N SER A 141 7.35 -2.07 -31.19
CA SER A 141 6.13 -1.34 -30.81
C SER A 141 6.36 0.11 -30.39
N ASN A 142 7.58 0.47 -29.96
CA ASN A 142 7.91 1.80 -29.44
C ASN A 142 8.68 2.68 -30.43
N GLU A 143 8.74 2.31 -31.72
CA GLU A 143 9.48 3.03 -32.77
C GLU A 143 10.98 3.26 -32.46
N ILE A 144 11.55 2.46 -31.55
CA ILE A 144 12.97 2.54 -31.19
C ILE A 144 13.77 1.99 -32.38
N THR A 145 14.68 2.80 -32.91
CA THR A 145 15.51 2.42 -34.04
C THR A 145 16.72 1.60 -33.60
N ARG A 146 17.40 0.97 -34.55
CA ARG A 146 18.64 0.22 -34.27
C ARG A 146 19.74 1.12 -33.70
N ASP A 147 19.77 2.38 -34.09
CA ASP A 147 20.78 3.35 -33.65
C ASP A 147 20.52 3.78 -32.20
N ASP A 148 19.25 3.98 -31.83
CA ASP A 148 18.86 4.25 -30.44
C ASP A 148 19.29 3.12 -29.50
N LEU A 149 19.19 1.86 -29.94
CA LEU A 149 19.65 0.71 -29.17
C LEU A 149 21.17 0.69 -28.99
N VAL A 150 21.92 1.06 -30.02
CA VAL A 150 23.38 1.13 -29.96
C VAL A 150 23.81 2.21 -28.97
N ASP A 151 23.11 3.35 -28.96
CA ASP A 151 23.40 4.43 -28.02
C ASP A 151 23.03 4.08 -26.58
N ILE A 152 21.92 3.36 -26.37
CA ILE A 152 21.59 2.79 -25.05
C ILE A 152 22.71 1.84 -24.60
N ILE A 153 23.15 0.91 -25.45
CA ILE A 153 24.20 -0.05 -25.09
C ILE A 153 25.52 0.66 -24.76
N ARG A 154 25.88 1.70 -25.52
CA ARG A 154 27.08 2.52 -25.27
C ARG A 154 27.00 3.35 -23.99
N SER A 155 25.80 3.66 -23.52
CA SER A 155 25.57 4.43 -22.29
C SER A 155 25.62 3.59 -21.01
N LEU A 156 25.64 2.26 -21.14
CA LEU A 156 25.76 1.36 -19.99
C LEU A 156 27.21 1.33 -19.49
N PRO A 157 27.43 1.38 -18.16
CA PRO A 157 28.77 1.19 -17.60
C PRO A 157 29.28 -0.24 -17.84
N ASP A 158 30.60 -0.38 -17.99
CA ASP A 158 31.30 -1.67 -18.15
C ASP A 158 31.06 -2.63 -16.97
#